data_AF-A0A952RQ29-F1
#
_entry.id   AF-A0A952RQ29-F1
#
_cell.length_a   1.000
_cell.length_b   1.000
_cell.length_c   1.000
_cell.angle_alpha   90.00
_cell.angle_beta   90.00
_cell.angle_gamma   90.00
#
_symmetry.space_group_name_H-M   'P 1'
#
loop_
_entity.id
_entity.type
_entity.pdbx_description
1 polymer ?
#
loop_
_entity_poly.entity_id
_entity_poly.type
_entity_poly.pdbx_seq_one_letter_code
_entity_poly.pdbx_strand_id
1 'polypeptide(L)'
;MNGVWLEIVAERSKDKHVFELAKAAFSIGSAADDDVVLPHVSVRPHAVRIDVSPRGATVTKLVPAMIVLNDESMAAAAALHDGDVLLLGAYHVTFLTAPPPTGREAELLCMLDERPGDDEVRVVYSDWLEEQGRAEEAQYLRLQLSLARRDLDADGEAFLLQSTRLRGLGKRLPLRWRRAVARPAIENCDLRFELKCPKRWSELRPTAHADRRHCSACDQEVRYAATVGDARKLAAMGHCVAVDLNQPRSEGDLEDDDDDMMLGAIVAHPRDDSMR
;
A
#
# COMPACT_ATOMS: atom_id res chain seq x y z
N MET A 1 18.33 10.87 6.68
CA MET A 1 16.96 10.64 6.17
C MET A 1 16.37 12.02 5.96
N ASN A 2 15.71 12.27 4.82
CA ASN A 2 14.77 13.40 4.75
C ASN A 2 13.74 13.19 5.87
N GLY A 3 13.08 14.25 6.36
CA GLY A 3 12.23 14.20 7.57
C GLY A 3 11.26 13.01 7.63
N VAL A 4 10.57 12.85 8.76
CA VAL A 4 9.49 11.87 8.87
C VAL A 4 8.26 12.60 9.34
N TRP A 5 7.09 12.22 8.82
CA TRP A 5 5.84 12.86 9.13
C TRP A 5 4.81 11.83 9.60
N LEU A 6 3.85 12.27 10.40
CA LEU A 6 2.63 11.55 10.69
C LEU A 6 1.45 12.33 10.15
N GLU A 7 0.58 11.67 9.40
CA GLU A 7 -0.77 12.16 9.13
C GLU A 7 -1.73 11.49 10.12
N ILE A 8 -2.50 12.29 10.84
CA ILE A 8 -3.41 11.83 11.88
C ILE A 8 -4.82 12.24 11.52
N VAL A 9 -5.71 11.25 11.49
CA VAL A 9 -7.14 11.42 11.20
C VAL A 9 -7.95 10.72 12.29
N ALA A 10 -8.85 11.46 12.94
CA ALA A 10 -9.80 10.87 13.88
C ALA A 10 -10.95 10.21 13.10
N GLU A 11 -11.42 9.03 13.52
CA GLU A 11 -12.45 8.24 12.80
C GLU A 11 -13.74 9.02 12.49
N ARG A 12 -14.08 10.00 13.34
CA ARG A 12 -15.29 10.84 13.18
C ARG A 12 -15.00 12.26 12.68
N SER A 13 -13.76 12.57 12.30
CA SER A 13 -13.37 13.87 11.78
C SER A 13 -12.87 13.77 10.35
N LYS A 14 -13.12 14.82 9.57
CA LYS A 14 -12.46 15.02 8.26
C LYS A 14 -11.15 15.78 8.38
N ASP A 15 -10.89 16.36 9.55
CA ASP A 15 -9.69 17.15 9.77
C ASP A 15 -8.47 16.24 9.82
N LYS A 16 -7.49 16.57 8.99
CA LYS A 16 -6.20 15.92 8.93
C LYS A 16 -5.18 16.78 9.64
N HIS A 17 -4.45 16.21 10.59
CA HIS A 17 -3.33 16.87 11.23
C HIS A 17 -2.03 16.22 10.79
N VAL A 18 -1.08 17.04 10.36
CA VAL A 18 0.23 16.57 9.90
C VAL A 18 1.29 17.04 10.89
N PHE A 19 2.08 16.10 11.39
CA PHE A 19 3.15 16.36 12.34
C PHE A 19 4.50 15.99 11.72
N GLU A 20 5.45 16.92 11.71
CA GLU A 20 6.84 16.61 11.40
C GLU A 20 7.57 16.10 12.64
N LEU A 21 8.28 14.99 12.48
CA LEU A 21 8.98 14.29 13.55
C LEU A 21 10.43 14.75 13.57
N ALA A 22 10.69 15.79 14.35
CA ALA A 22 12.02 16.39 14.47
C ALA A 22 12.98 15.60 15.39
N LYS A 23 12.50 14.56 16.08
CA LYS A 23 13.26 13.75 17.04
C LYS A 23 13.50 12.34 16.51
N ALA A 24 14.61 11.73 16.92
CA ALA A 24 14.93 10.34 16.59
C ALA A 24 14.01 9.33 17.29
N ALA A 25 13.34 9.73 18.38
CA ALA A 25 12.36 8.92 19.07
C ALA A 25 11.25 9.83 19.60
N PHE A 26 10.01 9.36 19.52
CA PHE A 26 8.87 10.10 20.04
C PHE A 26 7.75 9.18 20.49
N SER A 27 7.00 9.62 21.50
CA SER A 27 5.84 8.88 22.01
C SER A 27 4.52 9.43 21.48
N ILE A 28 3.57 8.53 21.28
CA ILE A 28 2.19 8.85 20.89
C ILE A 28 1.26 8.22 21.91
N GLY A 29 0.35 9.00 22.46
CA GLY A 29 -0.61 8.54 23.45
C GLY A 29 -1.53 9.67 23.91
N SER A 30 -2.23 9.46 25.01
CA SER A 30 -3.11 10.47 25.61
C SER A 30 -2.49 11.22 26.79
N ALA A 31 -1.22 10.96 27.12
CA ALA A 31 -0.54 11.65 28.21
C ALA A 31 -0.20 13.09 27.79
N ALA A 32 -0.20 14.03 28.74
CA ALA A 32 0.12 15.43 28.44
C ALA A 32 1.60 15.64 28.07
N ASP A 33 2.46 14.69 28.43
CA ASP A 33 3.89 14.64 28.15
C ASP A 33 4.24 13.73 26.95
N ASP A 34 3.25 13.20 26.25
CA ASP A 34 3.49 12.56 24.95
C ASP A 34 3.90 13.61 23.89
N ASP A 35 4.83 13.25 23.01
CA ASP A 35 5.25 14.13 21.91
C ASP A 35 4.10 14.42 20.93
N VAL A 36 3.23 13.42 20.71
CA VAL A 36 2.00 13.55 19.95
C VAL A 36 0.83 13.12 20.84
N VAL A 37 0.08 14.12 21.31
CA VAL A 37 -1.07 13.92 22.21
C VAL A 37 -2.34 13.68 21.41
N LEU A 38 -2.98 12.54 21.63
CA LEU A 38 -4.26 12.14 21.06
C LEU A 38 -5.32 12.14 22.17
N PRO A 39 -6.06 13.24 22.37
CA PRO A 39 -6.93 13.44 23.53
C PRO A 39 -8.27 12.67 23.39
N HIS A 40 -8.21 11.34 23.47
CA HIS A 40 -9.40 10.49 23.44
C HIS A 40 -9.28 9.34 24.43
N VAL A 41 -10.39 9.00 25.08
CA VAL A 41 -10.46 7.98 26.15
C VAL A 41 -10.03 6.57 25.69
N SER A 42 -10.16 6.28 24.40
CA SER A 42 -9.73 5.01 23.82
C SER A 42 -8.21 4.94 23.56
N VAL A 43 -7.49 6.06 23.67
CA VAL A 43 -6.03 6.09 23.52
C VAL A 43 -5.41 6.03 24.91
N ARG A 44 -4.48 5.10 25.10
CA ARG A 44 -3.76 4.98 26.37
C ARG A 44 -2.65 6.03 26.47
N PRO A 45 -2.31 6.51 27.68
CA PRO A 45 -1.10 7.30 27.91
C PRO A 45 0.13 6.52 27.41
N HIS A 46 1.03 7.17 26.67
CA HIS A 46 2.21 6.54 26.07
C HIS A 46 1.86 5.24 25.33
N ALA A 47 0.89 5.25 24.41
CA ALA A 47 0.43 4.02 23.76
C ALA A 47 1.55 3.33 22.95
N VAL A 48 2.27 4.11 22.16
CA VAL A 48 3.39 3.65 21.33
C VAL A 48 4.56 4.61 21.37
N ARG A 49 5.73 4.09 21.03
CA ARG A 49 6.92 4.88 20.70
C ARG A 49 7.35 4.53 19.28
N ILE A 50 7.73 5.54 18.51
CA ILE A 50 8.35 5.34 17.21
C ILE A 50 9.79 5.82 17.29
N ASP A 51 10.72 4.94 16.92
CA ASP A 51 12.14 5.22 16.81
C ASP A 51 12.50 5.31 15.32
N VAL A 52 13.05 6.45 14.90
CA VAL A 52 13.49 6.74 13.53
C VAL A 52 15.02 6.75 13.50
N SER A 53 15.59 5.95 12.59
CA SER A 53 17.02 5.82 12.40
C SER A 53 17.39 5.90 10.92
N PRO A 54 18.66 6.03 10.54
CA PRO A 54 19.09 5.90 9.15
C PRO A 54 18.69 4.57 8.46
N ARG A 55 18.38 3.52 9.24
CA ARG A 55 17.99 2.20 8.73
C ARG A 55 16.48 2.02 8.52
N GLY A 56 15.68 2.98 8.97
CA GLY A 56 14.23 2.93 8.91
C GLY A 56 13.59 3.37 10.22
N ALA A 57 12.28 3.17 10.32
CA ALA A 57 11.53 3.44 11.53
C ALA A 57 10.98 2.14 12.14
N THR A 58 10.82 2.14 13.46
CA THR A 58 10.23 1.02 14.21
C THR A 58 9.24 1.58 15.19
N VAL A 59 8.07 0.97 15.28
CA VAL A 59 7.06 1.26 16.31
C VAL A 59 7.11 0.19 17.38
N THR A 60 7.05 0.60 18.65
CA THR A 60 7.04 -0.28 19.82
C THR A 60 5.79 0.00 20.67
N LYS A 61 5.07 -1.06 21.07
CA LYS A 61 3.99 -0.98 22.07
C LYS A 61 4.61 -0.74 23.44
N LEU A 62 4.18 0.32 24.12
CA LEU A 62 4.63 0.58 25.49
C LEU A 62 3.63 0.10 26.54
N VAL A 63 2.39 -0.18 26.12
CA VAL A 63 1.31 -0.64 26.98
C VAL A 63 0.61 -1.85 26.36
N PRO A 64 -0.01 -2.73 27.18
CA PRO A 64 -0.83 -3.84 26.69
C PRO A 64 -2.19 -3.31 26.19
N ALA A 65 -2.15 -2.59 25.07
CA ALA A 65 -3.33 -2.11 24.35
C ALA A 65 -3.45 -2.82 23.00
N MET A 66 -4.69 -2.96 22.54
CA MET A 66 -4.97 -3.38 21.17
C MET A 66 -4.56 -2.24 20.24
N ILE A 67 -3.41 -2.40 19.60
CA ILE A 67 -2.88 -1.53 18.57
C ILE A 67 -2.80 -2.38 17.31
N VAL A 68 -3.40 -1.88 16.26
CA VAL A 68 -3.49 -2.52 14.94
C VAL A 68 -2.56 -1.77 14.00
N LEU A 69 -1.77 -2.49 13.22
CA LEU A 69 -0.91 -1.97 12.16
C LEU A 69 -1.37 -2.62 10.85
N ASN A 70 -1.84 -1.82 9.90
CA ASN A 70 -2.34 -2.30 8.60
C ASN A 70 -3.40 -3.43 8.73
N ASP A 71 -4.43 -3.21 9.55
CA ASP A 71 -5.50 -4.17 9.90
C ASP A 71 -5.08 -5.42 10.69
N GLU A 72 -3.79 -5.61 10.96
CA GLU A 72 -3.31 -6.72 11.77
C GLU A 72 -3.00 -6.30 13.21
N SER A 73 -3.31 -7.15 14.19
CA SER A 73 -2.89 -6.90 15.57
C SER A 73 -1.35 -6.86 15.64
N MET A 74 -0.81 -5.69 15.99
CA MET A 74 0.63 -5.48 15.97
C MET A 74 1.33 -6.34 17.05
N ALA A 75 2.55 -6.81 16.77
CA ALA A 75 3.41 -7.43 17.78
C ALA A 75 3.92 -6.40 18.81
N ALA A 76 4.82 -6.79 19.71
CA ALA A 76 5.44 -5.85 20.67
C ALA A 76 6.19 -4.70 19.95
N ALA A 77 6.79 -5.00 18.80
CA ALA A 77 7.38 -4.01 17.91
C ALA A 77 7.22 -4.43 16.45
N ALA A 78 7.22 -3.46 15.53
CA ALA A 78 7.16 -3.68 14.10
C ALA A 78 7.96 -2.61 13.34
N ALA A 79 8.55 -2.96 12.20
CA ALA A 79 9.14 -1.98 11.30
C ALA A 79 8.02 -1.18 10.62
N LEU A 80 8.19 0.14 10.52
CA LEU A 80 7.27 1.03 9.81
C LEU A 80 7.80 1.36 8.41
N HIS A 81 6.91 1.32 7.45
CA HIS A 81 7.12 1.67 6.05
C HIS A 81 6.24 2.86 5.66
N ASP A 82 6.64 3.58 4.61
CA ASP A 82 5.88 4.72 4.10
C ASP A 82 4.44 4.31 3.72
N GLY A 83 3.47 4.97 4.35
CA GLY A 83 2.05 4.70 4.17
C GLY A 83 1.47 3.64 5.12
N ASP A 84 2.25 3.09 6.07
CA ASP A 84 1.71 2.22 7.12
C ASP A 84 0.73 2.99 8.00
N VAL A 85 -0.35 2.32 8.41
CA VAL A 85 -1.43 2.90 9.21
C VAL A 85 -1.53 2.20 10.56
N LEU A 86 -1.35 2.97 11.63
CA LEU A 86 -1.56 2.56 13.01
C LEU A 86 -2.96 2.98 13.46
N LEU A 87 -3.76 2.04 13.94
CA LEU A 87 -5.00 2.32 14.65
C LEU A 87 -4.71 2.42 16.15
N LEU A 88 -4.82 3.63 16.69
CA LEU A 88 -4.65 3.94 18.10
C LEU A 88 -6.00 4.40 18.65
N GLY A 89 -6.80 3.46 19.16
CA GLY A 89 -8.14 3.77 19.63
C GLY A 89 -9.03 4.28 18.47
N ALA A 90 -9.43 5.54 18.51
CA ALA A 90 -10.28 6.19 17.51
C ALA A 90 -9.48 6.98 16.44
N TYR A 91 -8.16 6.84 16.39
CA TYR A 91 -7.29 7.55 15.45
C TYR A 91 -6.60 6.60 14.49
N HIS A 92 -6.57 7.01 13.22
CA HIS A 92 -5.68 6.48 12.20
C HIS A 92 -4.44 7.38 12.13
N VAL A 93 -3.28 6.78 12.38
CA VAL A 93 -1.98 7.45 12.30
C VAL A 93 -1.21 6.84 11.14
N THR A 94 -1.07 7.57 10.05
CA THR A 94 -0.33 7.16 8.87
C THR A 94 1.12 7.64 8.97
N PHE A 95 2.07 6.71 8.86
CA PHE A 95 3.48 7.01 8.84
C PHE A 95 3.94 7.44 7.44
N LEU A 96 4.68 8.55 7.34
CA LEU A 96 5.09 9.14 6.06
C LEU A 96 6.60 9.45 6.06
N THR A 97 7.30 9.09 4.98
CA THR A 97 8.74 9.35 4.81
C THR A 97 9.06 10.60 3.99
N ALA A 98 8.03 11.34 3.60
CA ALA A 98 8.08 12.62 2.89
C ALA A 98 6.82 13.42 3.31
N PRO A 99 6.80 14.75 3.20
CA PRO A 99 5.62 15.53 3.59
C PRO A 99 4.44 15.15 2.69
N PRO A 100 3.20 15.28 3.17
CA PRO A 100 2.04 15.12 2.31
C PRO A 100 2.05 16.20 1.21
N PRO A 101 1.49 15.91 0.02
CA PRO A 101 1.35 16.89 -1.04
C PRO A 101 0.58 18.13 -0.56
N THR A 102 1.04 19.31 -0.95
CA THR A 102 0.36 20.59 -0.65
C THR A 102 0.28 21.47 -1.90
N GLY A 103 -0.57 22.50 -1.85
CA GLY A 103 -0.73 23.47 -2.93
C GLY A 103 -0.99 22.83 -4.29
N ARG A 104 -0.17 23.18 -5.29
CA ARG A 104 -0.36 22.74 -6.67
C ARG A 104 -0.28 21.22 -6.86
N GLU A 105 0.56 20.52 -6.11
CA GLU A 105 0.65 19.06 -6.20
C GLU A 105 -0.66 18.41 -5.77
N ALA A 106 -1.23 18.87 -4.65
CA ALA A 106 -2.49 18.35 -4.13
C ALA A 106 -3.64 18.58 -5.11
N GLU A 107 -3.68 19.74 -5.79
CA GLU A 107 -4.65 20.01 -6.86
C GLU A 107 -4.53 19.03 -8.02
N LEU A 108 -3.30 18.78 -8.51
CA LEU A 108 -3.04 17.87 -9.62
C LEU A 108 -3.37 16.42 -9.25
N LEU A 109 -3.04 15.99 -8.04
CA LEU A 109 -3.42 14.67 -7.51
C LEU A 109 -4.94 14.54 -7.39
N CYS A 110 -5.64 15.58 -6.92
CA CYS A 110 -7.11 15.61 -6.89
C CYS A 110 -7.71 15.45 -8.30
N MET A 111 -7.16 16.16 -9.29
CA MET A 111 -7.59 16.00 -10.69
C MET A 111 -7.38 14.58 -11.22
N LEU A 112 -6.30 13.90 -10.83
CA LEU A 112 -6.06 12.50 -11.20
C LEU A 112 -7.08 11.56 -10.56
N ASP A 113 -7.50 11.83 -9.33
CA ASP A 113 -8.54 11.04 -8.65
C ASP A 113 -9.93 11.28 -9.27
N GLU A 114 -10.24 12.51 -9.67
CA GLU A 114 -11.50 12.86 -10.34
C GLU A 114 -11.57 12.33 -11.78
N ARG A 115 -10.44 12.26 -12.48
CA ARG A 115 -10.33 11.88 -13.90
C ARG A 115 -9.22 10.84 -14.13
N PRO A 116 -9.38 9.61 -13.62
CA PRO A 116 -8.29 8.65 -13.56
C PRO A 116 -7.81 8.07 -14.89
N GLY A 117 -8.66 8.14 -15.93
CA GLY A 117 -8.33 7.75 -17.30
C GLY A 117 -7.86 8.91 -18.18
N ASP A 118 -7.79 10.12 -17.63
CA ASP A 118 -7.37 11.31 -18.37
C ASP A 118 -5.83 11.38 -18.40
N ASP A 119 -5.28 10.88 -19.50
CA ASP A 119 -3.84 10.85 -19.73
C ASP A 119 -3.25 12.27 -19.87
N GLU A 120 -4.05 13.29 -20.23
CA GLU A 120 -3.59 14.68 -20.32
C GLU A 120 -3.24 15.25 -18.95
N VAL A 121 -4.06 14.98 -17.92
CA VAL A 121 -3.77 15.39 -16.53
C VAL A 121 -2.46 14.76 -16.06
N ARG A 122 -2.18 13.51 -16.45
CA ARG A 122 -0.93 12.81 -16.12
C ARG A 122 0.28 13.42 -16.80
N VAL A 123 0.14 13.86 -18.06
CA VAL A 123 1.19 14.59 -18.77
C VAL A 123 1.49 15.90 -18.04
N VAL A 124 0.48 16.71 -17.74
CA VAL A 124 0.62 17.97 -17.00
C VAL A 124 1.28 17.74 -15.64
N TYR A 125 0.88 16.69 -14.92
CA TYR A 125 1.50 16.37 -13.63
C TYR A 125 2.95 15.92 -13.79
N SER A 126 3.27 15.16 -14.83
CA SER A 126 4.66 14.75 -15.12
C SER A 126 5.57 15.94 -15.44
N ASP A 127 5.06 16.92 -16.19
CA ASP A 127 5.82 18.12 -16.55
C ASP A 127 6.04 18.99 -15.31
N TRP A 128 5.00 19.18 -14.48
CA TRP A 128 5.12 19.88 -13.20
C TRP A 128 6.14 19.20 -12.27
N LEU A 129 6.13 17.86 -12.16
CA LEU A 129 7.14 17.14 -11.36
C LEU A 129 8.56 17.41 -11.85
N GLU A 130 8.78 17.38 -13.17
CA GLU A 130 10.08 17.67 -13.76
C GLU A 130 10.53 19.12 -13.46
N GLU A 131 9.63 20.10 -13.55
CA GLU A 131 9.90 21.49 -13.17
C GLU A 131 10.29 21.65 -11.68
N GLN A 132 9.73 20.80 -10.79
CA GLN A 132 10.13 20.74 -9.38
C GLN A 132 11.43 19.95 -9.12
N GLY A 133 12.15 19.55 -10.18
CA GLY A 133 13.37 18.74 -10.07
C GLY A 133 13.11 17.26 -9.75
N ARG A 134 11.86 16.80 -9.84
CA ARG A 134 11.43 15.43 -9.52
C ARG A 134 11.38 14.54 -10.79
N ALA A 135 12.49 14.55 -11.53
CA ALA A 135 12.59 13.93 -12.86
C ALA A 135 12.30 12.42 -12.88
N GLU A 136 12.63 11.68 -11.81
CA GLU A 136 12.38 10.24 -11.74
C GLU A 136 10.88 9.91 -11.64
N GLU A 137 10.13 10.71 -10.88
CA GLU A 137 8.67 10.57 -10.73
C GLU A 137 7.95 10.97 -12.02
N ALA A 138 8.41 12.05 -12.67
CA ALA A 138 7.95 12.43 -14.00
C ALA A 138 8.18 11.31 -15.02
N GLN A 139 9.38 10.73 -15.05
CA GLN A 139 9.70 9.62 -15.94
C GLN A 139 8.86 8.37 -15.66
N TYR A 140 8.58 8.08 -14.38
CA TYR A 140 7.70 6.96 -14.00
C TYR A 140 6.29 7.12 -14.58
N LEU A 141 5.71 8.32 -14.52
CA LEU A 141 4.40 8.59 -15.14
C LEU A 141 4.44 8.45 -16.66
N ARG A 142 5.46 8.99 -17.31
CA ARG A 142 5.62 8.90 -18.77
C ARG A 142 5.78 7.45 -19.26
N LEU A 143 6.48 6.61 -18.51
CA LEU A 143 6.58 5.18 -18.81
C LEU A 143 5.24 4.45 -18.64
N GLN A 144 4.45 4.78 -17.60
CA GLN A 144 3.10 4.23 -17.47
C GLN A 144 2.19 4.64 -18.63
N LEU A 145 2.27 5.90 -19.07
CA LEU A 145 1.53 6.38 -20.24
C LEU A 145 1.96 5.65 -21.51
N SER A 146 3.26 5.46 -21.71
CA SER A 146 3.80 4.69 -22.85
C SER A 146 3.28 3.26 -22.86
N LEU A 147 3.34 2.55 -21.72
CA LEU A 147 2.86 1.17 -21.58
C LEU A 147 1.33 1.05 -21.71
N ALA A 148 0.58 2.11 -21.43
CA ALA A 148 -0.87 2.12 -21.57
C ALA A 148 -1.33 2.29 -23.03
N ARG A 149 -0.45 2.70 -23.94
CA ARG A 149 -0.78 2.81 -25.36
C ARG A 149 -0.97 1.42 -25.97
N ARG A 150 -2.04 1.27 -26.76
CA ARG A 150 -2.47 -0.03 -27.34
C ARG A 150 -1.60 -0.52 -28.49
N ASP A 151 -0.64 0.28 -28.94
CA ASP A 151 0.26 -0.03 -30.05
C ASP A 151 1.45 -0.90 -29.62
N LEU A 152 1.67 -1.09 -28.31
CA LEU A 152 2.68 -2.00 -27.81
C LEU A 152 2.11 -3.42 -27.68
N ASP A 153 2.75 -4.36 -28.36
CA ASP A 153 2.57 -5.78 -28.10
C ASP A 153 3.02 -6.09 -26.67
N ALA A 154 2.14 -6.69 -25.85
CA ALA A 154 2.40 -6.99 -24.45
C ALA A 154 3.58 -7.97 -24.28
N ASP A 155 3.85 -8.79 -25.30
CA ASP A 155 4.97 -9.73 -25.31
C ASP A 155 6.19 -9.19 -26.10
N GLY A 156 6.07 -7.99 -26.65
CA GLY A 156 7.13 -7.36 -27.42
C GLY A 156 8.31 -6.91 -26.57
N GLU A 157 9.52 -6.97 -27.15
CA GLU A 157 10.77 -6.56 -26.49
C GLU A 157 10.69 -5.13 -25.92
N ALA A 158 10.06 -4.21 -26.65
CA ALA A 158 9.86 -2.82 -26.21
C ALA A 158 9.02 -2.72 -24.92
N PHE A 159 7.92 -3.49 -24.83
CA PHE A 159 7.06 -3.53 -23.65
C PHE A 159 7.83 -4.09 -22.44
N LEU A 160 8.57 -5.19 -22.63
CA LEU A 160 9.37 -5.81 -21.57
C LEU A 160 10.48 -4.88 -21.05
N LEU A 161 11.16 -4.17 -21.96
CA LEU A 161 12.19 -3.19 -21.61
C LEU A 161 11.60 -2.01 -20.82
N GLN A 162 10.49 -1.44 -21.29
CA GLN A 162 9.82 -0.33 -20.61
C GLN A 162 9.27 -0.75 -19.25
N SER A 163 8.67 -1.93 -19.14
CA SER A 163 8.19 -2.51 -17.88
C SER A 163 9.34 -2.72 -16.90
N THR A 164 10.48 -3.23 -17.37
CA THR A 164 11.67 -3.39 -16.54
C THR A 164 12.21 -2.06 -16.05
N ARG A 165 12.24 -1.03 -16.90
CA ARG A 165 12.64 0.32 -16.53
C ARG A 165 11.68 0.94 -15.49
N LEU A 166 10.36 0.79 -15.70
CA LEU A 166 9.34 1.28 -14.78
C LEU A 166 9.54 0.67 -13.39
N ARG A 167 9.70 -0.66 -13.32
CA ARG A 167 10.00 -1.39 -12.07
C ARG A 167 11.28 -0.89 -11.39
N GLY A 168 12.34 -0.67 -12.18
CA GLY A 168 13.61 -0.15 -11.68
C GLY A 168 13.49 1.25 -11.07
N LEU A 169 12.74 2.15 -11.70
CA LEU A 169 12.45 3.47 -11.15
C LEU A 169 11.66 3.37 -9.85
N GLY A 170 10.52 2.66 -9.87
CA GLY A 170 9.60 2.70 -8.75
C GLY A 170 10.18 2.10 -7.46
N LYS A 171 11.18 1.21 -7.53
CA LYS A 171 11.91 0.72 -6.33
C LYS A 171 12.53 1.85 -5.49
N ARG A 172 12.80 2.99 -6.12
CA ARG A 172 13.40 4.18 -5.48
C ARG A 172 12.36 5.25 -5.14
N LEU A 173 11.12 5.08 -5.59
CA LEU A 173 10.04 6.04 -5.39
C LEU A 173 9.20 5.68 -4.16
N PRO A 174 8.73 6.68 -3.38
CA PRO A 174 7.88 6.46 -2.22
C PRO A 174 6.64 5.63 -2.58
N LEU A 175 6.33 4.65 -1.73
CA LEU A 175 5.20 3.75 -1.96
C LEU A 175 3.88 4.51 -1.98
N ARG A 176 3.68 5.48 -1.07
CA ARG A 176 2.44 6.26 -1.04
C ARG A 176 2.23 7.05 -2.33
N TRP A 177 3.29 7.60 -2.91
CA TRP A 177 3.21 8.37 -4.15
C TRP A 177 2.83 7.43 -5.30
N ARG A 178 3.45 6.24 -5.38
CA ARG A 178 3.07 5.21 -6.34
C ARG A 178 1.61 4.78 -6.16
N ARG A 179 1.13 4.53 -4.94
CA ARG A 179 -0.28 4.21 -4.66
C ARG A 179 -1.24 5.27 -5.20
N ALA A 180 -0.88 6.55 -5.13
CA ALA A 180 -1.71 7.65 -5.62
C ALA A 180 -1.77 7.70 -7.16
N VAL A 181 -0.67 7.35 -7.85
CA VAL A 181 -0.57 7.59 -9.30
C VAL A 181 -0.56 6.33 -10.16
N ALA A 182 -0.26 5.16 -9.59
CA ALA A 182 -0.08 3.92 -10.34
C ALA A 182 -1.41 3.42 -10.93
N ARG A 183 -1.31 2.67 -12.03
CA ARG A 183 -2.45 2.07 -12.74
C ARG A 183 -2.40 0.54 -12.83
N PRO A 184 -2.10 -0.20 -11.75
CA PRO A 184 -2.14 -1.66 -11.82
C PRO A 184 -3.55 -2.16 -12.16
N ALA A 185 -3.58 -3.32 -12.81
CA ALA A 185 -4.82 -4.07 -13.01
C ALA A 185 -5.38 -4.54 -11.66
N ILE A 186 -6.69 -4.76 -11.59
CA ILE A 186 -7.34 -5.35 -10.42
C ILE A 186 -7.41 -6.86 -10.61
N GLU A 187 -7.02 -7.58 -9.58
CA GLU A 187 -6.94 -9.03 -9.53
C GLU A 187 -7.75 -9.59 -8.37
N ASN A 188 -7.96 -10.91 -8.38
CA ASN A 188 -8.84 -11.61 -7.45
C ASN A 188 -10.26 -11.01 -7.36
N CYS A 189 -10.75 -10.50 -8.49
CA CYS A 189 -12.10 -9.96 -8.58
C CYS A 189 -13.05 -11.04 -9.05
N ASP A 190 -13.75 -11.65 -8.12
CA ASP A 190 -14.76 -12.68 -8.34
C ASP A 190 -16.10 -12.05 -8.76
N LEU A 191 -16.09 -11.36 -9.91
CA LEU A 191 -17.35 -11.14 -10.62
C LEU A 191 -17.90 -12.54 -10.90
N ARG A 192 -19.17 -12.82 -10.57
CA ARG A 192 -19.82 -14.14 -10.70
C ARG A 192 -19.83 -14.76 -12.12
N PHE A 193 -19.10 -14.16 -13.06
CA PHE A 193 -18.87 -14.58 -14.43
C PHE A 193 -17.35 -14.62 -14.65
N GLU A 194 -16.83 -15.56 -15.44
CA GLU A 194 -15.39 -15.81 -15.74
C GLU A 194 -14.55 -14.62 -16.25
N LEU A 195 -15.10 -13.40 -16.27
CA LEU A 195 -14.45 -12.20 -16.79
C LEU A 195 -13.68 -11.47 -15.70
N LYS A 196 -12.36 -11.36 -15.88
CA LYS A 196 -11.46 -10.51 -15.08
C LYS A 196 -12.00 -9.07 -15.04
N CYS A 197 -11.93 -8.43 -13.87
CA CYS A 197 -12.37 -7.04 -13.70
C CYS A 197 -11.69 -6.12 -14.73
N PRO A 198 -12.46 -5.36 -15.55
CA PRO A 198 -11.87 -4.51 -16.58
C PRO A 198 -11.27 -3.21 -16.02
N LYS A 199 -11.47 -2.93 -14.73
CA LYS A 199 -11.04 -1.69 -14.07
C LYS A 199 -9.56 -1.74 -13.70
N ARG A 200 -8.97 -0.56 -13.59
CA ARG A 200 -7.62 -0.36 -13.01
C ARG A 200 -7.74 0.35 -11.67
N TRP A 201 -6.71 0.23 -10.82
CA TRP A 201 -6.65 0.89 -9.51
C TRP A 201 -7.01 2.38 -9.54
N SER A 202 -6.45 3.12 -10.49
CA SER A 202 -6.74 4.55 -10.64
C SER A 202 -8.22 4.81 -10.91
N GLU A 203 -8.91 3.92 -11.63
CA GLU A 203 -10.32 4.06 -12.03
C GLU A 203 -11.32 3.77 -10.91
N LEU A 204 -10.83 3.35 -9.75
CA LEU A 204 -11.66 3.04 -8.58
C LEU A 204 -11.89 4.31 -7.76
N ARG A 205 -13.06 4.37 -7.10
CA ARG A 205 -13.44 5.52 -6.26
C ARG A 205 -12.54 5.58 -5.01
N PRO A 206 -11.87 6.70 -4.72
CA PRO A 206 -11.09 6.87 -3.49
C PRO A 206 -11.93 6.61 -2.24
N THR A 207 -11.31 6.06 -1.19
CA THR A 207 -11.89 5.97 0.15
C THR A 207 -11.14 6.86 1.13
N ALA A 208 -11.45 6.77 2.43
CA ALA A 208 -10.69 7.44 3.48
C ALA A 208 -9.25 6.90 3.62
N HIS A 209 -9.01 5.66 3.17
CA HIS A 209 -7.71 5.00 3.26
C HIS A 209 -7.01 5.04 1.90
N ALA A 210 -5.76 5.50 1.87
CA ALA A 210 -5.00 5.68 0.62
C ALA A 210 -4.67 4.36 -0.11
N ASP A 211 -4.66 3.25 0.62
CA ASP A 211 -4.43 1.89 0.14
C ASP A 211 -5.73 1.14 -0.15
N ARG A 212 -6.89 1.81 -0.08
CA ARG A 212 -8.20 1.20 -0.37
C ARG A 212 -9.01 2.06 -1.33
N ARG A 213 -9.60 1.43 -2.32
CA ARG A 213 -10.53 2.07 -3.26
C ARG A 213 -11.75 1.21 -3.45
N HIS A 214 -12.90 1.84 -3.70
CA HIS A 214 -14.14 1.12 -3.97
C HIS A 214 -14.31 0.88 -5.48
N CYS A 215 -14.52 -0.38 -5.87
CA CYS A 215 -14.80 -0.76 -7.24
C CYS A 215 -16.31 -0.82 -7.47
N SER A 216 -16.83 0.06 -8.33
CA SER A 216 -18.24 0.08 -8.68
C SER A 216 -18.70 -1.09 -9.56
N ALA A 217 -17.77 -1.86 -10.14
CA ALA A 217 -18.10 -3.00 -11.00
C ALA A 217 -18.44 -4.26 -10.19
N CYS A 218 -17.65 -4.59 -9.17
CA CYS A 218 -17.91 -5.73 -8.27
C CYS A 218 -18.54 -5.32 -6.93
N ASP A 219 -18.69 -4.02 -6.69
CA ASP A 219 -19.16 -3.44 -5.43
C ASP A 219 -18.34 -3.86 -4.20
N GLN A 220 -17.04 -4.08 -4.38
CA GLN A 220 -16.11 -4.44 -3.32
C GLN A 220 -15.05 -3.36 -3.11
N GLU A 221 -14.49 -3.36 -1.91
CA GLU A 221 -13.26 -2.65 -1.62
C GLU A 221 -12.06 -3.40 -2.21
N VAL A 222 -11.25 -2.68 -2.96
CA VAL A 222 -9.99 -3.16 -3.53
C VAL A 222 -8.85 -2.61 -2.71
N ARG A 223 -7.88 -3.46 -2.39
CA ARG A 223 -6.72 -3.13 -1.55
C ARG A 223 -5.43 -3.10 -2.34
N TYR A 224 -4.58 -2.12 -2.07
CA TYR A 224 -3.29 -1.97 -2.74
C TYR A 224 -2.19 -2.75 -2.02
N ALA A 225 -1.66 -3.78 -2.69
CA ALA A 225 -0.60 -4.61 -2.16
C ALA A 225 0.79 -4.08 -2.60
N ALA A 226 1.66 -3.82 -1.63
CA ALA A 226 3.02 -3.34 -1.91
C ALA A 226 3.91 -4.46 -2.49
N THR A 227 3.65 -5.71 -2.09
CA THR A 227 4.37 -6.92 -2.49
C THR A 227 3.41 -8.00 -2.96
N VAL A 228 3.91 -9.00 -3.71
CA VAL A 228 3.12 -10.19 -4.08
C VAL A 228 2.70 -10.98 -2.84
N GLY A 229 3.54 -11.06 -1.81
CA GLY A 229 3.19 -11.72 -0.55
C GLY A 229 2.01 -11.06 0.16
N ASP A 230 1.95 -9.73 0.20
CA ASP A 230 0.78 -9.01 0.74
C ASP A 230 -0.46 -9.26 -0.12
N ALA A 231 -0.28 -9.30 -1.44
CA ALA A 231 -1.37 -9.57 -2.38
C ALA A 231 -1.96 -10.98 -2.18
N ARG A 232 -1.12 -12.01 -2.00
CA ARG A 232 -1.54 -13.39 -1.68
C ARG A 232 -2.36 -13.43 -0.40
N LYS A 233 -1.86 -12.84 0.69
CA LYS A 233 -2.59 -12.76 1.97
C LYS A 233 -3.96 -12.11 1.81
N LEU A 234 -4.01 -10.96 1.14
CA LEU A 234 -5.26 -10.24 0.87
C LEU A 234 -6.22 -11.06 0.00
N ALA A 235 -5.69 -11.74 -1.02
CA ALA A 235 -6.47 -12.59 -1.91
C ALA A 235 -7.05 -13.82 -1.18
N ALA A 236 -6.27 -14.48 -0.33
CA ALA A 236 -6.71 -15.59 0.53
C ALA A 236 -7.81 -15.18 1.52
N MET A 237 -7.86 -13.90 1.91
CA MET A 237 -8.96 -13.32 2.70
C MET A 237 -10.18 -12.93 1.85
N GLY A 238 -10.16 -13.19 0.54
CA GLY A 238 -11.26 -12.88 -0.39
C GLY A 238 -11.33 -11.42 -0.81
N HIS A 239 -10.27 -10.64 -0.65
CA HIS A 239 -10.24 -9.25 -1.11
C HIS A 239 -9.80 -9.13 -2.57
N CYS A 240 -10.41 -8.19 -3.30
CA CYS A 240 -9.88 -7.70 -4.57
C CYS A 240 -8.55 -6.96 -4.31
N VAL A 241 -7.53 -7.20 -5.14
CA VAL A 241 -6.20 -6.63 -4.94
C VAL A 241 -5.68 -5.88 -6.16
N ALA A 242 -4.94 -4.81 -5.90
CA ALA A 242 -4.13 -4.10 -6.87
C ALA A 242 -2.67 -4.24 -6.47
N VAL A 243 -1.88 -4.99 -7.23
CA VAL A 243 -0.47 -5.22 -6.89
C VAL A 243 0.39 -4.13 -7.48
N ASP A 244 1.32 -3.60 -6.68
CA ASP A 244 2.22 -2.54 -7.12
C ASP A 244 3.00 -2.90 -8.40
N LEU A 245 3.05 -1.95 -9.35
CA LEU A 245 3.68 -2.13 -10.65
C LEU A 245 5.19 -2.45 -10.57
N ASN A 246 5.84 -2.25 -9.42
CA ASN A 246 7.25 -2.58 -9.24
C ASN A 246 7.51 -4.06 -8.99
N GLN A 247 6.48 -4.82 -8.64
CA GLN A 247 6.62 -6.23 -8.34
C GLN A 247 6.78 -7.00 -9.65
N PRO A 248 7.78 -7.89 -9.76
CA PRO A 248 7.80 -8.86 -10.83
C PRO A 248 6.54 -9.74 -10.70
N ARG A 249 5.85 -9.96 -11.82
CA ARG A 249 4.64 -10.77 -11.87
C ARG A 249 4.87 -11.97 -12.75
N SER A 250 4.28 -13.10 -12.37
CA SER A 250 4.13 -14.28 -13.20
C SER A 250 2.68 -14.74 -13.16
N GLU A 251 2.25 -15.47 -14.18
CA GLU A 251 0.92 -16.08 -14.16
C GLU A 251 0.78 -17.00 -12.93
N GLY A 252 -0.40 -16.96 -12.27
CA GLY A 252 -0.67 -17.74 -11.07
C GLY A 252 0.05 -17.28 -9.79
N ASP A 253 0.78 -16.16 -9.80
CA ASP A 253 1.59 -15.76 -8.64
C ASP A 253 0.80 -15.32 -7.39
N LEU A 254 -0.52 -15.26 -7.47
CA LEU A 254 -1.43 -15.04 -6.33
C LEU A 254 -2.05 -16.33 -5.79
N GLU A 255 -1.88 -17.46 -6.48
CA GLU A 255 -2.34 -18.76 -6.01
C GLU A 255 -1.41 -19.23 -4.88
N ASP A 256 -1.98 -19.81 -3.83
CA ASP A 256 -1.20 -20.33 -2.72
C ASP A 256 -0.48 -21.61 -3.18
N ASP A 257 0.85 -21.59 -3.17
CA ASP A 257 1.70 -22.74 -3.51
C ASP A 257 1.47 -23.95 -2.55
N ASP A 258 0.72 -23.76 -1.46
CA ASP A 258 0.48 -24.75 -0.41
C ASP A 258 -0.50 -25.87 -0.82
N ASP A 259 -1.26 -25.74 -1.90
CA ASP A 259 -2.10 -26.82 -2.43
C ASP A 259 -1.26 -27.98 -3.03
N ASP A 260 0.03 -27.77 -3.33
CA ASP A 260 0.91 -28.80 -3.92
C ASP A 260 1.63 -29.69 -2.88
N MET A 261 1.41 -29.48 -1.58
CA MET A 261 2.08 -30.25 -0.50
C MET A 261 1.17 -31.25 0.24
N MET A 262 -0.06 -31.48 -0.23
CA MET A 262 -0.96 -32.52 0.33
C MET A 262 -0.98 -33.82 -0.49
N LEU A 263 0.14 -34.19 -1.14
CA LEU A 263 0.39 -35.60 -1.46
C LEU A 263 0.87 -36.32 -0.20
N GLY A 264 -0.09 -36.61 0.68
CA GLY A 264 0.11 -37.49 1.82
C GLY A 264 0.73 -38.79 1.35
N ALA A 265 2.00 -39.01 1.72
CA ALA A 265 2.60 -40.33 1.66
C ALA A 265 1.69 -41.25 2.49
N ILE A 266 0.95 -42.13 1.81
CA ILE A 266 0.29 -43.26 2.46
C ILE A 266 1.43 -44.10 3.04
N VAL A 267 1.76 -43.87 4.32
CA VAL A 267 2.64 -44.75 5.07
C VAL A 267 1.89 -46.08 5.17
N ALA A 268 2.30 -47.06 4.35
CA ALA A 268 1.81 -48.41 4.47
C ALA A 268 2.12 -48.90 5.88
N HIS A 269 1.08 -49.09 6.70
CA HIS A 269 1.21 -49.78 7.97
C HIS A 269 1.83 -51.15 7.71
N PRO A 270 2.93 -51.53 8.39
CA PRO A 270 3.41 -52.90 8.32
C PRO A 270 2.29 -53.83 8.78
N ARG A 271 1.96 -54.82 7.96
CA ARG A 271 1.06 -55.91 8.36
C ARG A 271 1.71 -56.62 9.54
N ASP A 272 0.99 -56.66 10.65
CA ASP A 272 1.37 -57.40 11.84
C ASP A 272 1.26 -58.90 11.53
N ASP A 273 2.41 -59.54 11.28
CA ASP A 273 2.52 -60.98 10.97
C ASP A 273 2.59 -61.85 12.23
N SER A 274 2.11 -61.35 13.37
CA SER A 274 2.10 -62.09 14.65
C SER A 274 0.84 -62.97 14.83
N MET A 275 0.64 -63.91 13.90
CA MET A 275 -0.15 -65.13 14.15
C MET A 275 0.55 -66.34 13.54
N ARG A 276 1.52 -66.88 14.29
CA ARG A 276 1.99 -68.26 14.21
C ARG A 276 2.21 -68.82 15.61
#